data_AF-A0A2D5MNM1-F1
#
_entry.id   AF-A0A2D5MNM1-F1
#
_cell.length_a   1.000
_cell.length_b   1.000
_cell.length_c   1.000
_cell.angle_alpha   90.00
_cell.angle_beta   90.00
_cell.angle_gamma   90.00
#
_symmetry.space_group_name_H-M   'P 1'
#
loop_
_entity.id
_entity.type
_entity.pdbx_description
1 polymer ?
#
loop_
_entity_poly.entity_id
_entity_poly.type
_entity_poly.pdbx_seq_one_letter_code
_entity_poly.pdbx_strand_id
1 'polypeptide(L)'
;MTLRKVINHGNPRWCVSAMLDGKRTQRFFRTKSDAHAWMSSLHQDLTDQFWQGLTVQERQLIMITHQNGISSPAPSLNPRSVDDAVHAFLEIKEHQQLRPKTFKQTKESSSPSTN
;
A
#
# COMPACT_ATOMS: atom_id res chain seq x y z
N MET A 1 -1.08 -18.51 -7.26
CA MET A 1 -0.83 -19.56 -6.25
C MET A 1 -0.94 -20.94 -6.90
N THR A 2 -0.21 -21.96 -6.44
CA THR A 2 -0.24 -23.33 -7.00
C THR A 2 -0.31 -24.41 -5.92
N LEU A 3 -1.04 -25.50 -6.17
CA LEU A 3 -1.13 -26.69 -5.32
C LEU A 3 -0.60 -27.93 -6.07
N ARG A 4 0.29 -28.70 -5.46
CA ARG A 4 0.83 -29.95 -6.04
C ARG A 4 1.12 -31.00 -4.98
N LYS A 5 1.08 -32.28 -5.35
CA LYS A 5 1.57 -33.39 -4.49
C LYS A 5 3.09 -33.53 -4.67
N VAL A 6 3.83 -33.67 -3.58
CA VAL A 6 5.29 -33.77 -3.55
C VAL A 6 5.74 -34.82 -2.53
N ILE A 7 6.98 -35.30 -2.65
CA ILE A 7 7.62 -36.10 -1.59
C ILE A 7 8.50 -35.15 -0.78
N ASN A 8 8.26 -35.06 0.53
CA ASN A 8 9.03 -34.23 1.46
C ASN A 8 9.52 -35.14 2.60
N HIS A 9 10.85 -35.23 2.77
CA HIS A 9 11.51 -36.15 3.71
C HIS A 9 10.95 -37.59 3.62
N GLY A 10 10.85 -38.13 2.41
CA GLY A 10 10.33 -39.49 2.16
C GLY A 10 8.80 -39.65 2.26
N ASN A 11 8.06 -38.60 2.67
CA ASN A 11 6.62 -38.68 2.88
C ASN A 11 5.85 -37.90 1.81
N PRO A 12 4.74 -38.43 1.26
CA PRO A 12 3.88 -37.68 0.36
C PRO A 12 3.19 -36.53 1.13
N ARG A 13 3.27 -35.32 0.56
CA ARG A 13 2.68 -34.09 1.09
C ARG A 13 2.02 -33.28 -0.01
N TRP A 14 1.08 -32.45 0.37
CA TRP A 14 0.51 -31.41 -0.50
C TRP A 14 1.27 -30.11 -0.28
N CYS A 15 1.92 -29.60 -1.33
CA CYS A 15 2.66 -28.35 -1.30
C CYS A 15 1.84 -27.23 -1.95
N VAL A 16 1.60 -26.16 -1.19
CA VAL A 16 1.05 -24.91 -1.70
C VAL A 16 2.18 -23.90 -1.83
N SER A 17 2.31 -23.27 -2.99
CA SER A 17 3.25 -22.16 -3.24
C SER A 17 2.46 -20.91 -3.58
N ALA A 18 2.65 -19.85 -2.80
CA ALA A 18 2.00 -18.55 -2.96
C ALA A 18 3.02 -17.41 -2.90
N MET A 19 2.66 -16.24 -3.43
CA MET A 19 3.38 -14.99 -3.19
C MET A 19 2.63 -14.26 -2.07
N LEU A 20 3.28 -14.04 -0.93
CA LEU A 20 2.76 -13.31 0.22
C LEU A 20 3.73 -12.17 0.52
N ASP A 21 3.24 -10.93 0.61
CA ASP A 21 4.06 -9.74 0.86
C ASP A 21 5.29 -9.61 -0.06
N GLY A 22 5.09 -9.91 -1.35
CA GLY A 22 6.16 -9.89 -2.37
C GLY A 22 7.18 -11.03 -2.26
N LYS A 23 7.02 -11.96 -1.30
CA LYS A 23 7.91 -13.11 -1.11
C LYS A 23 7.22 -14.42 -1.44
N ARG A 24 7.99 -15.35 -2.01
CA ARG A 24 7.51 -16.70 -2.28
C ARG A 24 7.46 -17.50 -0.98
N THR A 25 6.27 -17.93 -0.59
CA THR A 25 6.03 -18.76 0.59
C THR A 25 5.52 -20.13 0.17
N GLN A 26 6.08 -21.18 0.78
CA GLN A 26 5.66 -22.56 0.57
C GLN A 26 5.25 -23.21 1.89
N ARG A 27 4.13 -23.93 1.88
CA ARG A 27 3.69 -24.77 3.00
C ARG A 27 3.37 -26.18 2.54
N PHE A 28 3.58 -27.13 3.44
CA PHE A 28 3.38 -28.56 3.20
C PHE A 28 2.34 -29.12 4.16
N PHE A 29 1.37 -29.83 3.61
CA PHE A 29 0.21 -30.38 4.33
C PHE A 29 0.16 -31.89 4.18
N ARG A 30 -0.43 -32.58 5.16
CA ARG A 30 -0.65 -34.03 5.07
C ARG A 30 -1.77 -34.35 4.09
N THR A 31 -2.87 -33.59 4.14
CA THR A 31 -4.06 -33.82 3.32
C THR A 31 -4.25 -32.72 2.28
N LYS A 32 -5.04 -33.01 1.24
CA LYS A 32 -5.41 -32.03 0.21
C LYS A 32 -6.38 -30.99 0.78
N SER A 33 -7.26 -31.39 1.68
CA SER A 33 -8.24 -30.52 2.34
C SER A 33 -7.57 -29.42 3.16
N ASP A 34 -6.55 -29.77 3.96
CA ASP A 34 -5.82 -28.76 4.77
C ASP A 34 -5.12 -27.74 3.87
N ALA A 35 -4.54 -28.22 2.76
CA ALA A 35 -3.92 -27.35 1.77
C ALA A 35 -4.94 -26.39 1.14
N HIS A 36 -6.12 -26.88 0.79
CA HIS A 36 -7.22 -26.05 0.29
C HIS A 36 -7.72 -25.05 1.33
N ALA A 37 -7.91 -25.46 2.58
CA ALA A 37 -8.34 -24.56 3.66
C ALA A 37 -7.35 -23.40 3.84
N TRP A 38 -6.05 -23.69 3.83
CA TRP A 38 -5.03 -22.65 3.88
C TRP A 38 -5.06 -21.76 2.63
N MET A 39 -5.17 -22.33 1.44
CA MET A 39 -5.31 -21.56 0.20
C MET A 39 -6.51 -20.60 0.23
N SER A 40 -7.64 -21.03 0.77
CA SER A 40 -8.83 -20.18 0.90
C SER A 40 -8.61 -19.08 1.93
N SER A 41 -7.91 -19.36 3.04
CA SER A 41 -7.57 -18.33 4.03
C SER A 41 -6.68 -17.21 3.47
N LEU A 42 -5.82 -17.52 2.48
CA LEU A 42 -4.99 -16.52 1.81
C LEU A 42 -5.78 -15.64 0.83
N HIS A 43 -6.93 -16.11 0.35
CA HIS A 43 -7.84 -15.36 -0.52
C HIS A 43 -8.88 -14.57 0.26
N GLN A 44 -8.74 -14.42 1.58
CA GLN A 44 -9.47 -13.37 2.28
C GLN A 44 -8.91 -12.02 1.84
N ASP A 45 -9.37 -11.57 0.67
CA ASP A 45 -9.10 -10.24 0.17
C ASP A 45 -9.65 -9.27 1.20
N LEU A 46 -8.80 -8.35 1.66
CA LEU A 46 -9.20 -7.28 2.57
C LEU A 46 -10.34 -6.46 1.94
N THR A 47 -10.37 -6.39 0.61
CA THR A 47 -11.45 -5.79 -0.18
C THR A 47 -12.76 -6.56 0.03
N ASP A 48 -12.74 -7.89 -0.08
CA ASP A 48 -13.93 -8.71 0.14
C ASP A 48 -14.42 -8.64 1.59
N GLN A 49 -13.50 -8.66 2.57
CA GLN A 49 -13.87 -8.47 3.97
C GLN A 49 -14.47 -7.09 4.24
N PHE A 50 -13.88 -6.05 3.65
CA PHE A 50 -14.41 -4.68 3.71
C PHE A 50 -15.85 -4.64 3.18
N TRP A 51 -16.10 -5.16 1.98
CA TRP A 51 -17.44 -5.16 1.41
C TRP A 51 -18.43 -5.99 2.24
N GLN A 52 -18.02 -7.17 2.72
CA GLN A 52 -18.88 -8.03 3.54
C GLN A 52 -19.26 -7.37 4.87
N GLY A 53 -18.38 -6.55 5.46
CA GLY A 53 -18.64 -5.83 6.71
C GLY A 53 -19.63 -4.67 6.59
N LEU A 54 -19.94 -4.20 5.37
CA LEU A 54 -20.85 -3.08 5.14
C LEU A 54 -22.31 -3.52 5.01
N THR A 55 -23.21 -2.71 5.56
CA THR A 55 -24.65 -2.79 5.31
C THR A 55 -24.97 -2.45 3.86
N VAL A 56 -26.16 -2.87 3.39
CA VAL A 56 -26.62 -2.57 2.02
C VAL A 56 -26.62 -1.06 1.75
N GLN A 57 -27.01 -0.26 2.74
CA GLN A 57 -27.06 1.21 2.64
C GLN A 57 -25.66 1.81 2.48
N GLU A 58 -24.67 1.34 3.24
CA GLU A 58 -23.29 1.82 3.13
C GLU A 58 -22.66 1.44 1.79
N ARG A 59 -22.92 0.21 1.30
CA ARG A 59 -22.46 -0.22 -0.03
C ARG A 59 -23.03 0.69 -1.13
N GLN A 60 -24.33 0.97 -1.07
CA GLN A 60 -25.00 1.87 -2.01
C GLN A 60 -24.44 3.29 -1.95
N LEU A 61 -24.22 3.82 -0.74
CA LEU A 61 -23.64 5.14 -0.56
C LEU A 61 -22.25 5.25 -1.19
N ILE A 62 -21.37 4.27 -0.96
CA ILE A 62 -20.02 4.25 -1.55
C ILE A 62 -20.09 4.19 -3.08
N MET A 63 -20.96 3.35 -3.65
CA MET A 63 -21.15 3.26 -5.10
C MET A 63 -21.64 4.58 -5.72
N ILE A 64 -22.62 5.22 -5.09
CA ILE A 64 -23.16 6.52 -5.53
C ILE A 64 -22.08 7.61 -5.43
N THR A 65 -21.36 7.64 -4.32
CA THR A 65 -20.26 8.59 -4.06
C THR A 65 -19.16 8.46 -5.13
N HIS A 66 -18.79 7.22 -5.46
CA HIS A 66 -17.82 6.92 -6.52
C HIS A 66 -18.32 7.32 -7.92
N GLN A 67 -19.59 7.01 -8.26
CA GLN A 67 -20.18 7.35 -9.56
C GLN A 67 -20.33 8.85 -9.78
N ASN A 68 -20.69 9.59 -8.73
CA ASN A 68 -20.95 11.02 -8.81
C ASN A 68 -19.70 11.87 -8.59
N GLY A 69 -18.54 11.25 -8.29
CA GLY A 69 -17.30 11.97 -7.99
C GLY A 69 -17.41 12.90 -6.78
N ILE A 70 -18.43 12.71 -5.93
CA ILE A 70 -18.62 13.50 -4.72
C ILE A 70 -17.55 13.00 -3.76
N SER A 71 -16.39 13.62 -3.82
CA SER A 71 -15.40 13.47 -2.77
C SER A 71 -16.11 13.74 -1.45
N SER A 72 -16.00 12.84 -0.46
CA SER A 72 -16.22 13.19 0.95
C SER A 72 -15.71 14.62 1.15
N PRO A 73 -16.44 15.53 1.84
CA PRO A 73 -15.99 16.90 1.98
C PRO A 73 -14.54 16.83 2.43
N ALA A 74 -13.63 17.27 1.54
CA ALA A 74 -12.21 17.25 1.83
C ALA A 74 -12.10 17.87 3.23
N PRO A 75 -11.36 17.26 4.18
CA PRO A 75 -11.10 17.93 5.45
C PRO A 75 -10.66 19.32 5.06
N SER A 76 -11.37 20.36 5.49
CA SER A 76 -11.22 21.72 4.98
C SER A 76 -9.75 22.09 5.07
N LEU A 77 -9.00 21.83 3.98
CA LEU A 77 -7.59 22.10 3.90
C LEU A 77 -7.62 23.59 3.76
N ASN A 78 -7.51 24.31 4.87
CA ASN A 78 -7.30 25.74 4.88
C ASN A 78 -5.95 25.91 4.20
N PRO A 79 -5.92 26.21 2.88
CA PRO A 79 -4.67 26.24 2.16
C PRO A 79 -3.91 27.40 2.77
N ARG A 80 -2.68 27.12 3.23
CA ARG A 80 -1.85 28.20 3.75
C ARG A 80 -1.69 29.25 2.66
N SER A 81 -1.80 30.53 3.02
CA SER A 81 -1.47 31.60 2.08
C SER A 81 -0.05 31.37 1.54
N VAL A 82 0.19 31.76 0.28
CA VAL A 82 1.52 31.66 -0.33
C VAL A 82 2.55 32.38 0.54
N ASP A 83 2.20 33.55 1.09
CA ASP A 83 3.07 34.32 1.97
C ASP A 83 3.43 33.55 3.25
N ASP A 84 2.43 32.96 3.91
CA ASP A 84 2.63 32.14 5.11
C ASP A 84 3.45 30.87 4.81
N ALA A 85 3.25 30.27 3.64
CA ALA A 85 4.00 29.11 3.20
C ALA A 85 5.47 29.47 2.94
N VAL A 86 5.74 30.64 2.34
CA VAL A 86 7.08 31.17 2.11
C VAL A 86 7.78 31.47 3.43
N HIS A 87 7.12 32.13 4.38
CA HIS A 87 7.68 32.40 5.70
C HIS A 87 8.05 31.11 6.45
N ALA A 88 7.14 30.14 6.48
CA ALA A 88 7.41 28.86 7.14
C ALA A 88 8.54 28.07 6.46
N PHE A 89 8.64 28.13 5.13
CA PHE A 89 9.74 27.51 4.40
C PHE A 89 11.09 28.15 4.75
N LEU A 90 11.15 29.49 4.84
CA LEU A 90 12.37 30.20 5.20
C LEU A 90 12.82 29.86 6.64
N GLU A 91 11.89 29.82 7.59
CA GLU A 91 12.14 29.46 8.98
C GLU A 91 12.66 28.01 9.11
N ILE A 92 12.04 27.06 8.40
CA ILE A 92 12.51 25.67 8.36
C ILE A 92 13.92 25.59 7.76
N LYS A 93 14.16 26.33 6.67
CA LYS A 93 15.45 26.33 5.96
C LYS A 93 16.58 26.93 6.81
N GLU A 94 16.29 27.92 7.64
CA GLU A 94 17.26 28.54 8.56
C GLU A 94 17.76 27.54 9.62
N HIS A 95 16.86 26.70 10.12
CA HIS A 95 17.18 25.72 11.17
C HIS A 95 17.54 24.33 10.63
N GLN A 96 17.49 24.12 9.31
CA GLN A 96 17.77 22.82 8.72
C GLN A 96 19.28 22.56 8.69
N GLN A 97 19.77 21.71 9.60
CA GLN A 97 21.12 21.15 9.48
C GLN A 97 21.14 20.09 8.38
N LEU A 98 21.24 20.56 7.13
CA LEU A 98 21.40 19.69 5.98
C LEU A 98 22.76 18.98 6.06
N ARG A 99 22.76 17.66 5.84
CA ARG A 99 24.01 16.93 5.66
C ARG A 99 24.81 17.58 4.51
N PRO A 100 26.13 17.76 4.64
CA PRO A 100 26.94 18.47 3.63
C PRO A 100 26.82 17.94 2.20
N LYS A 101 26.53 16.63 2.05
CA LYS A 101 26.32 15.99 0.73
C LYS A 101 25.04 16.47 0.04
N THR A 102 23.95 16.67 0.78
CA THR A 102 22.66 17.12 0.23
C THR A 102 22.72 18.60 -0.17
N PHE A 103 23.47 19.41 0.56
CA PHE A 103 23.64 20.84 0.28
C PHE A 103 24.29 21.12 -1.09
N LYS A 104 25.22 20.27 -1.55
CA LYS A 104 25.84 20.41 -2.87
C LYS A 104 24.84 20.16 -4.02
N GLN A 105 23.94 19.19 -3.87
CA GLN A 105 22.92 18.89 -4.88
C GLN A 105 21.90 20.02 -5.04
N THR A 106 21.49 20.68 -3.96
CA THR A 106 20.51 21.79 -4.05
C THR A 106 21.09 23.06 -4.67
N LYS A 107 22.42 23.23 -4.63
CA LYS A 107 23.11 24.40 -5.19
C LYS A 107 23.32 24.27 -6.71
N GLU A 108 23.50 23.05 -7.22
CA GLU A 108 23.68 22.81 -8.67
C GLU A 108 22.38 23.01 -9.47
N SER A 109 21.21 22.75 -8.88
CA SER A 109 19.92 22.89 -9.58
C SER A 109 19.36 24.33 -9.65
N SER A 110 20.04 25.32 -9.05
CA SER A 110 19.63 26.73 -9.06
C SER A 110 20.55 27.64 -9.90
N SER A 111 21.46 27.06 -10.67
CA SER A 111 22.22 27.83 -11.67
C SER A 111 21.34 28.05 -12.90
N PRO A 112 21.00 29.30 -13.27
CA PRO A 112 20.32 29.54 -14.53
C PRO A 112 21.32 29.25 -15.65
N SER A 113 20.95 28.33 -16.55
CA SER A 113 21.65 28.14 -17.82
C SER A 113 21.74 29.49 -18.53
N THR A 114 22.94 30.06 -18.56
CA THR A 114 23.26 31.23 -19.37
C THR A 114 23.84 30.70 -20.66
N ASN A 115 23.06 30.86 -21.74
CA ASN A 115 23.34 30.71 -23.18
C ASN A 115 24.23 29.55 -23.65
#